data_AF-Q8AY51-F1
#
_entry.id   AF-Q8AY51-F1
#
_cell.length_a   1.000
_cell.length_b   1.000
_cell.length_c   1.000
_cell.angle_alpha   90.00
_cell.angle_beta   90.00
_cell.angle_gamma   90.00
#
_symmetry.space_group_name_H-M   'P 1'
#
loop_
_entity.id
_entity.type
_entity.pdbx_description
1 polymer ?
#
loop_
_entity_poly.entity_id
_entity_poly.type
_entity_poly.pdbx_seq_one_letter_code
_entity_poly.pdbx_strand_id
1 'polypeptide(L)'
;MKTLLLTLVVVAIVCLDLGYTLTCLICPEKDCQKVHTCRNEEKICVKRFYDKNQLGWRAQRGCAVSCPKAKPNETVQCCSTDKCNK
;
A
#
# COMPACT_ATOMS: atom_id res chain seq x y z
N MET A 1 -17.91 3.06 -36.20
CA MET A 1 -16.73 2.32 -35.69
C MET A 1 -15.97 2.98 -34.52
N LYS A 2 -16.18 4.26 -34.18
CA LYS A 2 -15.53 4.87 -32.99
C LYS A 2 -16.17 4.46 -31.65
N THR A 3 -17.49 4.29 -31.61
CA THR A 3 -18.23 3.88 -30.40
C THR A 3 -17.80 2.52 -29.87
N LEU A 4 -17.62 1.53 -30.75
CA LEU A 4 -17.16 0.18 -30.37
C LEU A 4 -15.76 0.20 -29.74
N LEU A 5 -14.84 1.00 -30.31
CA LEU A 5 -13.48 1.17 -29.76
C LEU A 5 -13.51 1.83 -28.38
N LEU A 6 -14.28 2.91 -28.23
CA LEU A 6 -14.42 3.60 -26.94
C LEU A 6 -15.00 2.67 -25.88
N THR A 7 -16.04 1.88 -26.20
CA THR A 7 -16.61 0.91 -25.25
C THR A 7 -15.62 -0.16 -24.82
N LEU A 8 -14.82 -0.69 -25.74
CA LEU A 8 -13.81 -1.70 -25.43
C LEU A 8 -12.70 -1.14 -24.52
N VAL A 9 -12.23 0.08 -24.76
CA VAL A 9 -11.23 0.74 -23.93
C VAL A 9 -11.76 0.99 -22.52
N VAL A 10 -13.01 1.49 -22.39
CA VAL A 10 -13.62 1.73 -21.08
C VAL A 10 -13.78 0.42 -20.29
N VAL A 11 -14.26 -0.65 -20.93
CA VAL A 11 -14.41 -1.97 -20.29
C VAL A 11 -13.05 -2.51 -19.83
N ALA A 12 -12.00 -2.37 -20.64
CA ALA A 12 -10.66 -2.82 -20.27
C ALA A 12 -10.09 -2.07 -19.05
N ILE A 13 -10.25 -0.74 -18.99
CA ILE A 13 -9.80 0.08 -17.86
C ILE A 13 -10.54 -0.33 -16.58
N VAL A 14 -11.87 -0.44 -16.65
CA VAL A 14 -12.69 -0.87 -15.51
C VAL A 14 -12.28 -2.26 -15.02
N CYS A 15 -12.08 -3.22 -15.92
CA CYS A 15 -11.65 -4.58 -15.55
C CYS A 15 -10.23 -4.61 -14.94
N LEU A 16 -9.31 -3.76 -15.41
CA LEU A 16 -7.97 -3.66 -14.84
C LEU A 16 -7.98 -3.08 -13.43
N ASP A 17 -8.78 -2.02 -13.20
CA ASP A 17 -8.91 -1.41 -11.88
C ASP A 17 -9.60 -2.34 -10.86
N LEU A 18 -10.60 -3.13 -11.31
CA LEU A 18 -11.22 -4.16 -10.47
C LEU A 18 -10.27 -5.33 -10.15
N GLY A 19 -9.33 -5.63 -11.04
CA GLY A 19 -8.38 -6.74 -10.88
C GLY A 19 -7.11 -6.38 -10.13
N TYR A 20 -6.72 -5.10 -10.08
CA TYR A 20 -5.48 -4.69 -9.44
C TYR A 20 -5.59 -4.71 -7.90
N THR A 21 -4.85 -5.65 -7.30
CA THR A 21 -4.66 -5.76 -5.86
C THR A 21 -3.28 -5.23 -5.47
N LEU A 22 -3.26 -4.22 -4.61
CA LEU A 22 -2.02 -3.66 -4.06
C LEU A 22 -1.28 -4.70 -3.21
N THR A 23 0.05 -4.74 -3.31
CA THR A 23 0.91 -5.54 -2.42
C THR A 23 1.77 -4.64 -1.54
N CYS A 24 1.80 -4.92 -0.23
CA CYS A 24 2.57 -4.14 0.74
C CYS A 24 3.55 -5.03 1.50
N LEU A 25 4.65 -4.44 1.99
CA LEU A 25 5.55 -5.11 2.92
C LEU A 25 4.88 -5.26 4.29
N ILE A 26 5.19 -6.36 5.00
CA ILE A 26 4.60 -6.69 6.32
C ILE A 26 5.63 -7.02 7.41
N CYS A 27 6.92 -7.08 7.07
CA CYS A 27 7.97 -7.32 8.06
C CYS A 27 8.41 -6.03 8.76
N PRO A 28 9.00 -6.14 9.96
CA PRO A 28 9.52 -4.99 10.69
C PRO A 28 10.91 -4.51 10.25
N GLU A 29 11.73 -5.39 9.67
CA GLU A 29 13.12 -5.10 9.33
C GLU A 29 13.26 -4.15 8.13
N LYS A 30 14.47 -3.60 7.91
CA LYS A 30 14.78 -2.76 6.74
C LYS A 30 14.88 -3.58 5.46
N ASP A 31 15.51 -4.75 5.53
CA ASP A 31 15.68 -5.68 4.41
C ASP A 31 14.49 -6.64 4.25
N CYS A 32 13.28 -6.09 4.44
CA CYS A 32 12.03 -6.82 4.38
C CYS A 32 11.69 -7.22 2.93
N GLN A 33 11.39 -8.50 2.72
CA GLN A 33 10.91 -9.05 1.45
C GLN A 33 9.54 -9.75 1.56
N LYS A 34 9.01 -9.94 2.79
CA LYS A 34 7.66 -10.51 2.96
C LYS A 34 6.61 -9.49 2.59
N VAL A 35 5.70 -9.93 1.74
CA VAL A 35 4.59 -9.12 1.24
C VAL A 35 3.25 -9.73 1.60
N HIS A 36 2.23 -8.88 1.62
CA HIS A 36 0.84 -9.26 1.70
C HIS A 36 0.06 -8.57 0.58
N THR A 37 -0.82 -9.31 -0.07
CA THR A 37 -1.79 -8.77 -1.01
C THR A 37 -2.93 -8.15 -0.21
N CYS A 38 -3.10 -6.84 -0.36
CA CYS A 38 -4.13 -6.08 0.32
C CYS A 38 -5.53 -6.45 -0.18
N ARG A 39 -6.53 -6.23 0.68
CA ARG A 39 -7.92 -6.37 0.26
C ARG A 39 -8.30 -5.27 -0.73
N ASN A 40 -9.39 -5.46 -1.46
CA ASN A 40 -9.81 -4.53 -2.52
C ASN A 40 -10.02 -3.10 -2.01
N GLU A 41 -10.52 -2.94 -0.79
CA GLU A 41 -10.72 -1.65 -0.11
C GLU A 41 -9.43 -1.01 0.42
N GLU A 42 -8.35 -1.79 0.57
CA GLU A 42 -7.09 -1.34 1.14
C GLU A 42 -6.12 -0.85 0.05
N LYS A 43 -6.28 0.42 -0.33
CA LYS A 43 -5.49 1.03 -1.42
C LYS A 43 -4.22 1.75 -0.96
N ILE A 44 -3.79 1.53 0.29
CA ILE A 44 -2.65 2.23 0.90
C ILE A 44 -1.73 1.22 1.60
N CYS A 45 -0.43 1.31 1.33
CA CYS A 45 0.60 0.73 2.16
C CYS A 45 1.01 1.71 3.26
N VAL A 46 1.14 1.20 4.48
CA VAL A 46 1.51 1.97 5.67
C VAL A 46 2.87 1.51 6.19
N LYS A 47 3.68 2.45 6.68
CA LYS A 47 4.90 2.23 7.46
C LYS A 47 4.87 3.15 8.68
N ARG A 48 4.91 2.56 9.88
CA ARG A 48 4.91 3.27 11.15
C ARG A 48 6.19 2.96 11.92
N PHE A 49 6.80 3.94 12.54
CA PHE A 49 7.93 3.73 13.43
C PHE A 49 7.90 4.73 14.58
N TYR A 50 8.46 4.34 15.72
CA TYR A 50 8.55 5.19 16.90
C TYR A 50 9.94 5.81 16.98
N ASP A 51 10.01 7.13 17.12
CA ASP A 51 11.26 7.90 17.04
C ASP A 51 12.29 7.49 18.11
N LYS A 52 11.83 6.86 19.20
CA LYS A 52 12.66 6.43 20.34
C LYS A 52 13.35 5.07 20.16
N ASN A 53 13.11 4.36 19.06
CA ASN A 53 13.72 3.04 18.83
C ASN A 53 15.15 3.15 18.29
N GLN A 54 16.07 3.70 19.09
CA GLN A 54 17.50 3.79 18.77
C GLN A 54 18.21 2.41 18.73
N LEU A 55 17.62 1.35 19.29
CA LEU A 55 18.26 0.03 19.40
C LEU A 55 17.88 -0.99 18.30
N GLY A 56 17.20 -0.55 17.25
CA GLY A 56 16.83 -1.43 16.14
C GLY A 56 15.57 -0.91 15.47
N TRP A 57 15.74 -0.31 14.29
CA TRP A 57 14.65 0.18 13.47
C TRP A 57 13.67 -0.96 13.17
N ARG A 58 12.52 -0.96 13.86
CA ARG A 58 11.39 -1.85 13.59
C ARG A 58 10.21 -1.00 13.18
N ALA A 59 9.82 -1.13 11.92
CA ALA A 59 8.65 -0.45 11.39
C ALA A 59 7.45 -1.39 11.39
N GLN A 60 6.29 -0.96 11.86
CA GLN A 60 5.05 -1.69 11.63
C GLN A 60 4.57 -1.37 10.23
N ARG A 61 4.38 -2.41 9.40
CA ARG A 61 4.02 -2.26 8.00
C ARG A 61 2.78 -3.08 7.65
N GLY A 62 2.00 -2.62 6.68
CA GLY A 62 0.84 -3.35 6.20
C GLY A 62 -0.04 -2.55 5.26
N CYS A 63 -1.21 -3.12 4.97
CA CYS A 63 -2.27 -2.52 4.16
C CYS A 63 -3.21 -1.67 5.04
N ALA A 64 -3.85 -0.66 4.45
CA ALA A 64 -4.89 0.13 5.08
C ALA A 64 -5.86 0.72 4.05
N VAL A 65 -7.10 0.98 4.49
CA VAL A 65 -8.11 1.72 3.72
C VAL A 65 -7.78 3.22 3.63
N SER A 66 -7.22 3.78 4.71
CA SER A 66 -6.86 5.20 4.81
C SER A 66 -5.51 5.37 5.52
N CYS A 67 -4.83 6.49 5.25
CA CYS A 67 -3.57 6.79 5.92
C CYS A 67 -3.87 7.15 7.39
N PRO A 68 -3.36 6.37 8.37
CA PRO A 68 -3.71 6.57 9.76
C PRO A 68 -3.05 7.83 10.33
N LYS A 69 -3.74 8.49 11.28
CA LYS A 69 -3.15 9.61 12.02
C LYS A 69 -2.01 9.11 12.90
N ALA A 70 -0.89 9.84 12.89
CA ALA A 70 0.25 9.58 13.75
C ALA A 70 -0.09 9.84 15.23
N LYS A 71 0.33 8.94 16.11
CA LYS A 71 0.32 9.13 17.57
C LYS A 71 1.55 9.95 18.02
N PRO A 72 1.56 10.50 19.24
CA PRO A 72 2.75 11.16 19.77
C PRO A 72 4.01 10.26 19.72
N ASN A 73 5.11 10.78 19.17
CA ASN A 73 6.38 10.06 18.92
C ASN A 73 6.29 8.89 17.92
N GLU A 74 5.24 8.84 17.11
CA GLU A 74 5.09 7.93 15.99
C GLU A 74 5.22 8.72 14.69
N THR A 75 6.06 8.24 13.77
CA THR A 75 6.03 8.70 12.38
C THR A 75 5.24 7.71 11.54
N VAL A 76 4.31 8.22 10.72
CA VAL A 76 3.52 7.43 9.77
C VAL A 76 3.84 7.87 8.35
N GLN A 77 4.23 6.93 7.51
CA GLN A 77 4.41 7.11 6.08
C GLN A 77 3.41 6.23 5.31
N CYS A 78 2.81 6.81 4.28
CA CYS A 78 1.79 6.16 3.45
C CYS A 78 2.12 6.33 1.97
N CYS A 79 1.83 5.32 1.17
CA CYS A 79 2.04 5.31 -0.27
C CYS A 79 1.10 4.28 -0.94
N SER A 80 0.90 4.35 -2.25
CA SER A 80 -0.17 3.61 -2.95
C SER A 80 0.32 2.78 -4.15
N THR A 81 1.57 2.33 -4.11
CA THR A 81 2.17 1.46 -5.15
C THR A 81 2.77 0.21 -4.52
N ASP A 82 2.98 -0.84 -5.33
CA ASP A 82 3.48 -2.11 -4.82
C ASP A 82 4.80 -1.97 -4.05
N LYS A 83 4.82 -2.51 -2.82
CA LYS A 83 5.97 -2.57 -1.91
C LYS A 83 6.60 -1.21 -1.59
N CYS A 84 5.85 -0.12 -1.77
CA CYS A 84 6.35 1.24 -1.61
C CYS A 84 6.71 1.60 -0.14
N ASN A 85 6.21 0.82 0.82
CA ASN A 85 6.39 1.04 2.25
C ASN A 85 7.70 0.43 2.81
N LYS A 86 8.78 0.42 2.01
CA LYS A 86 10.10 -0.10 2.40
C LYS A 86 10.71 0.68 3.56
#